data_AF-A0A538LW99-F1
#
_entry.id   AF-A0A538LW99-F1
#
_cell.length_a   1.000
_cell.length_b   1.000
_cell.length_c   1.000
_cell.angle_alpha   90.00
_cell.angle_beta   90.00
_cell.angle_gamma   90.00
#
_symmetry.space_group_name_H-M   'P 1'
#
loop_
_entity.id
_entity.type
_entity.pdbx_description
1 polymer ?
#
loop_
_entity_poly.entity_id
_entity_poly.type
_entity_poly.pdbx_seq_one_letter_code
_entity_poly.pdbx_strand_id
1 'polypeptide(L)'
;MRKLVAVATLAAIAAVGPAQADKPTPPKPPKQPAKCVPKTEGFKASGTLIKAALIEAEGHGRYNGTLEVNVTKANHRAPTGDQTYTLTDARVKFHHGLSATNLPEGSRVKLHGTITQLPNKHCPTAGFEPEIKVKKVDIKPAKKK
;
A
#
# COMPACT_ATOMS: atom_id res chain seq x y z
N MET A 1 48.76 33.34 -67.25
CA MET A 1 48.43 34.35 -66.22
C MET A 1 46.97 34.14 -65.84
N ARG A 2 46.66 33.60 -64.65
CA ARG A 2 46.15 34.35 -63.47
C ARG A 2 44.83 35.08 -63.84
N LYS A 3 43.61 34.71 -63.38
CA LYS A 3 43.07 34.59 -61.99
C LYS A 3 41.58 34.15 -62.07
N LEU A 4 41.12 33.22 -61.20
CA LEU A 4 40.24 33.36 -60.01
C LEU A 4 38.78 33.77 -60.34
N VAL A 5 37.75 32.92 -60.12
CA VAL A 5 37.06 32.59 -58.84
C VAL A 5 36.34 33.82 -58.25
N ALA A 6 35.12 33.82 -57.72
CA ALA A 6 33.95 32.94 -57.70
C ALA A 6 32.81 33.69 -56.96
N VAL A 7 31.57 33.33 -57.27
CA VAL A 7 30.39 33.08 -56.40
C VAL A 7 29.93 34.16 -55.39
N ALA A 8 28.61 34.36 -55.46
CA ALA A 8 27.81 35.38 -54.81
C ALA A 8 27.17 34.95 -53.47
N THR A 9 26.66 35.97 -52.79
CA THR A 9 25.46 36.05 -51.91
C THR A 9 25.46 35.51 -50.46
N LEU A 10 25.31 36.50 -49.55
CA LEU A 10 24.35 36.63 -48.43
C LEU A 10 24.14 35.44 -47.47
N ALA A 11 24.53 35.64 -46.21
CA ALA A 11 23.99 34.88 -45.07
C ALA A 11 23.83 35.77 -43.83
N ALA A 12 22.80 35.41 -43.07
CA ALA A 12 22.05 36.21 -42.09
C ALA A 12 22.82 36.65 -40.83
N ILE A 13 22.36 37.79 -40.29
CA ILE A 13 22.65 38.29 -38.95
C ILE A 13 22.00 37.35 -37.93
N ALA A 14 22.80 36.67 -37.11
CA ALA A 14 22.33 35.96 -35.91
C ALA A 14 22.94 36.63 -34.68
N ALA A 15 22.07 37.07 -33.78
CA ALA A 15 22.41 37.73 -32.53
C ALA A 15 23.25 36.80 -31.62
N VAL A 16 24.47 37.21 -31.30
CA VAL A 16 25.30 36.59 -30.26
C VAL A 16 24.79 37.04 -28.89
N GLY A 17 23.89 36.26 -28.29
CA GLY A 17 23.67 36.25 -26.84
C GLY A 17 24.72 35.35 -26.17
N PRO A 18 25.23 35.68 -24.97
CA PRO A 18 26.16 34.81 -24.27
C PRO A 18 25.44 33.52 -23.88
N ALA A 19 25.95 32.38 -24.37
CA ALA A 19 25.55 31.06 -23.90
C ALA A 19 25.96 30.92 -22.43
N GLN A 20 25.00 31.06 -21.52
CA GLN A 20 25.22 30.70 -20.12
C GLN A 20 25.34 29.18 -20.06
N ALA A 21 26.56 28.69 -19.86
CA ALA A 21 26.79 27.28 -19.56
C ALA A 21 26.01 26.90 -18.30
N ASP A 22 25.12 25.91 -18.42
CA ASP A 22 24.41 25.35 -17.27
C ASP A 22 25.44 24.94 -16.20
N LYS A 23 25.25 25.45 -14.98
CA LYS A 23 26.10 25.07 -13.85
C LYS A 23 26.05 23.54 -13.69
N PRO A 24 27.19 22.84 -13.59
CA PRO A 24 27.16 21.41 -13.33
C PRO A 24 26.39 21.16 -12.04
N THR A 25 25.41 20.25 -12.11
CA THR A 25 24.61 19.89 -10.95
C THR A 25 25.56 19.32 -9.89
N PRO A 26 25.58 19.85 -8.65
CA PRO A 26 26.44 19.28 -7.62
C PRO A 26 26.13 17.79 -7.44
N PRO A 27 27.14 16.93 -7.24
CA PRO A 27 26.93 15.51 -7.04
C PRO A 27 25.99 15.31 -5.85
N LYS A 28 24.90 14.56 -6.07
CA LYS A 28 23.99 14.19 -4.99
C LYS A 28 24.80 13.46 -3.92
N PRO A 29 24.69 13.84 -2.63
CA PRO A 29 25.36 13.12 -1.57
C PRO A 29 24.92 11.65 -1.61
N PRO A 30 25.83 10.71 -1.28
CA PRO A 30 25.49 9.30 -1.25
C PRO A 30 24.30 9.10 -0.29
N LYS A 31 23.22 8.50 -0.81
CA LYS A 31 22.07 8.13 0.01
C LYS A 31 22.57 7.15 1.08
N GLN A 32 22.52 7.57 2.34
CA GLN A 32 22.80 6.65 3.45
C GLN A 32 21.86 5.44 3.35
N PRO A 33 22.35 4.21 3.60
CA PRO A 33 21.49 3.03 3.57
C PRO A 33 20.39 3.20 4.61
N ALA A 34 19.14 3.01 4.18
CA ALA A 34 17.99 3.06 5.09
C ALA A 34 18.18 2.01 6.18
N LYS A 35 18.13 2.41 7.46
CA LYS A 35 18.19 1.48 8.59
C LYS A 35 17.08 0.43 8.47
N CYS A 36 17.42 -0.84 8.66
CA CYS A 36 16.48 -1.97 8.64
C CYS A 36 15.75 -2.10 9.98
N VAL A 37 14.97 -1.08 10.33
CA VAL A 37 14.11 -1.07 11.52
C VAL A 37 12.67 -1.30 11.07
N PRO A 38 11.95 -2.29 11.62
CA PRO A 38 10.53 -2.49 11.33
C PRO A 38 9.74 -1.20 11.56
N LYS A 39 8.81 -0.92 10.65
CA LYS A 39 7.90 0.21 10.73
C LYS A 39 6.47 -0.28 10.74
N THR A 40 5.63 0.41 11.49
CA THR A 40 4.20 0.18 11.50
C THR A 40 3.56 0.97 10.37
N GLU A 41 2.89 0.28 9.46
CA GLU A 41 2.19 0.86 8.33
C GLU A 41 0.69 0.59 8.43
N GLY A 42 -0.10 1.34 7.64
CA GLY A 42 -1.53 1.11 7.52
C GLY A 42 -1.83 -0.22 6.84
N PHE A 43 -2.65 -1.04 7.48
CA PHE A 43 -3.15 -2.30 6.92
C PHE A 43 -4.56 -2.10 6.38
N LYS A 44 -4.76 -2.54 5.14
CA LYS A 44 -6.07 -2.62 4.51
C LYS A 44 -6.13 -3.90 3.68
N ALA A 45 -7.17 -4.68 3.93
CA ALA A 45 -7.47 -5.89 3.18
C ALA A 45 -8.97 -5.97 2.90
N SER A 46 -9.33 -6.69 1.85
CA SER A 46 -10.72 -6.99 1.52
C SER A 46 -10.83 -8.37 0.90
N GLY A 47 -11.94 -9.02 1.17
CA GLY A 47 -12.15 -10.41 0.81
C GLY A 47 -13.57 -10.87 1.07
N THR A 48 -13.73 -12.18 1.12
CA THR A 48 -14.97 -12.85 1.50
C THR A 48 -14.78 -13.62 2.80
N LEU A 49 -15.79 -13.55 3.65
CA LEU A 49 -15.83 -14.27 4.91
C LEU A 49 -15.95 -15.77 4.63
N ILE A 50 -15.07 -16.55 5.23
CA ILE A 50 -15.17 -18.02 5.30
C ILE A 50 -15.90 -18.36 6.59
N LYS A 51 -15.36 -17.89 7.72
CA LYS A 51 -15.89 -18.16 9.06
C LYS A 51 -15.62 -17.01 10.02
N ALA A 52 -16.48 -16.86 11.02
CA ALA A 52 -16.30 -15.89 12.09
C ALA A 52 -16.70 -16.51 13.44
N ALA A 53 -15.96 -16.17 14.48
CA ALA A 53 -16.35 -16.37 15.86
C ALA A 53 -16.11 -15.06 16.61
N LEU A 54 -17.17 -14.28 16.84
CA LEU A 54 -17.09 -12.95 17.43
C LEU A 54 -17.83 -12.90 18.77
N ILE A 55 -17.18 -12.35 19.78
CA ILE A 55 -17.72 -12.12 21.13
C ILE A 55 -17.64 -10.62 21.38
N GLU A 56 -18.75 -10.01 21.82
CA GLU A 56 -18.76 -8.58 22.15
C GLU A 56 -17.87 -8.32 23.37
N ALA A 57 -16.93 -7.38 23.24
CA ALA A 57 -15.88 -7.17 24.23
C ALA A 57 -16.36 -6.27 25.38
N GLU A 58 -16.99 -5.13 25.07
CA GLU A 58 -17.32 -4.08 26.05
C GLU A 58 -18.57 -3.27 25.65
N GLY A 59 -19.46 -3.84 24.84
CA GLY A 59 -20.55 -3.08 24.22
C GLY A 59 -20.06 -2.15 23.10
N HIS A 60 -20.96 -1.34 22.54
CA HIS A 60 -20.63 -0.31 21.52
C HIS A 60 -20.08 -0.83 20.18
N GLY A 61 -20.35 -2.09 19.84
CA GLY A 61 -19.94 -2.67 18.56
C GLY A 61 -18.44 -2.98 18.46
N ARG A 62 -17.80 -3.24 19.60
CA ARG A 62 -16.44 -3.78 19.68
C ARG A 62 -16.46 -5.28 19.97
N TYR A 63 -15.59 -6.02 19.29
CA TYR A 63 -15.59 -7.48 19.32
C TYR A 63 -14.18 -8.04 19.46
N ASN A 64 -14.13 -9.14 20.21
CA ASN A 64 -13.02 -10.07 20.29
C ASN A 64 -13.34 -11.32 19.47
N GLY A 65 -12.31 -12.06 19.07
CA GLY A 65 -12.47 -13.39 18.48
C GLY A 65 -11.68 -13.57 17.19
N THR A 66 -12.18 -14.40 16.28
CA THR A 66 -11.45 -14.77 15.05
C THR A 66 -12.29 -14.55 13.80
N LEU A 67 -11.62 -14.12 12.74
CA LEU A 67 -12.15 -13.98 11.38
C LEU A 67 -11.29 -14.73 10.40
N GLU A 68 -11.88 -15.69 9.70
CA GLU A 68 -11.28 -16.38 8.58
C GLU A 68 -11.82 -15.77 7.29
N VAL A 69 -10.91 -15.23 6.47
CA VAL A 69 -11.25 -14.43 5.29
C VAL A 69 -10.41 -14.90 4.12
N ASN A 70 -11.06 -15.21 3.00
CA ASN A 70 -10.39 -15.31 1.70
C ASN A 70 -10.09 -13.90 1.20
N VAL A 71 -8.86 -13.45 1.38
CA VAL A 71 -8.40 -12.10 1.03
C VAL A 71 -8.05 -12.03 -0.46
N THR A 72 -8.85 -11.27 -1.21
CA THR A 72 -8.66 -11.08 -2.66
C THR A 72 -7.87 -9.82 -2.99
N LYS A 73 -7.87 -8.83 -2.09
CA LYS A 73 -7.09 -7.58 -2.24
C LYS A 73 -6.53 -7.15 -0.91
N ALA A 74 -5.24 -6.86 -0.87
CA ALA A 74 -4.57 -6.25 0.27
C ALA A 74 -3.55 -5.21 -0.22
N ASN A 75 -3.02 -4.39 0.69
CA ASN A 75 -1.91 -3.49 0.38
C ASN A 75 -0.68 -4.28 -0.13
N HIS A 76 0.23 -3.65 -0.90
CA HIS A 76 1.33 -4.28 -1.67
C HIS A 76 2.28 -5.26 -0.94
N ARG A 77 2.16 -5.40 0.38
CA ARG A 77 3.02 -6.23 1.23
C ARG A 77 2.24 -7.02 2.28
N ALA A 78 0.91 -6.96 2.23
CA ALA A 78 0.02 -7.74 3.07
C ALA A 78 -0.33 -9.06 2.38
N PRO A 79 -0.54 -10.14 3.15
CA PRO A 79 -0.86 -11.44 2.60
C PRO A 79 -2.24 -11.46 1.93
N THR A 80 -2.39 -12.33 0.93
CA THR A 80 -3.63 -12.63 0.22
C THR A 80 -3.92 -14.13 0.28
N GLY A 81 -5.13 -14.55 -0.10
CA GLY A 81 -5.61 -15.93 0.07
C GLY A 81 -6.31 -16.11 1.41
N ASP A 82 -6.44 -17.35 1.87
CA ASP A 82 -7.11 -17.65 3.13
C ASP A 82 -6.25 -17.20 4.31
N GLN A 83 -6.81 -16.32 5.13
CA GLN A 83 -6.11 -15.68 6.24
C GLN A 83 -7.01 -15.71 7.48
N THR A 84 -6.41 -16.04 8.62
CA THR A 84 -7.06 -15.95 9.94
C THR A 84 -6.57 -14.70 10.65
N TYR A 85 -7.51 -13.89 11.12
CA TYR A 85 -7.25 -12.68 11.90
C TYR A 85 -7.84 -12.81 13.28
N THR A 86 -7.03 -12.57 14.30
CA THR A 86 -7.50 -12.40 15.67
C THR A 86 -7.91 -10.95 15.88
N LEU A 87 -9.11 -10.76 16.41
CA LEU A 87 -9.65 -9.47 16.82
C LEU A 87 -9.49 -9.33 18.34
N THR A 88 -8.94 -8.18 18.73
CA THR A 88 -8.85 -7.78 20.13
C THR A 88 -9.36 -6.36 20.21
N ASP A 89 -10.53 -6.21 20.83
CA ASP A 89 -11.26 -4.96 20.99
C ASP A 89 -11.44 -4.19 19.67
N ALA A 90 -11.71 -4.93 18.60
CA ALA A 90 -11.81 -4.39 17.26
C ALA A 90 -13.24 -3.89 16.99
N ARG A 91 -13.36 -2.72 16.35
CA ARG A 91 -14.68 -2.19 15.97
C ARG A 91 -15.23 -2.96 14.77
N VAL A 92 -16.36 -3.64 14.93
CA VAL A 92 -17.01 -4.36 13.83
C VAL A 92 -18.29 -3.64 13.43
N LYS A 93 -18.38 -3.28 12.15
CA LYS A 93 -19.57 -2.70 11.56
C LYS A 93 -20.27 -3.74 10.69
N PHE A 94 -21.42 -4.20 11.15
CA PHE A 94 -22.32 -5.03 10.37
C PHE A 94 -23.25 -4.16 9.53
N HIS A 95 -23.41 -4.49 8.25
CA HIS A 95 -24.32 -3.81 7.35
C HIS A 95 -25.53 -4.69 7.02
N HIS A 96 -26.70 -4.07 6.84
CA HIS A 96 -27.92 -4.70 6.27
C HIS A 96 -28.30 -6.05 6.88
N GLY A 97 -28.80 -6.06 8.13
CA GLY A 97 -29.37 -7.26 8.76
C GLY A 97 -28.34 -8.31 9.22
N LEU A 98 -27.05 -8.03 9.06
CA LEU A 98 -25.97 -8.83 9.63
C LEU A 98 -25.76 -8.50 11.11
N SER A 99 -25.33 -9.51 11.88
CA SER A 99 -24.97 -9.38 13.29
C SER A 99 -23.85 -10.36 13.62
N ALA A 100 -23.23 -10.25 14.80
CA ALA A 100 -22.18 -11.19 15.23
C ALA A 100 -22.64 -12.66 15.28
N THR A 101 -23.94 -12.90 15.50
CA THR A 101 -24.55 -14.24 15.53
C THR A 101 -25.10 -14.69 14.18
N ASN A 102 -25.22 -13.79 13.21
CA ASN A 102 -25.72 -14.08 11.87
C ASN A 102 -24.75 -13.53 10.82
N LEU A 103 -23.68 -14.27 10.58
CA LEU A 103 -22.66 -13.98 9.57
C LEU A 103 -22.63 -15.10 8.53
N PRO A 104 -23.34 -14.95 7.41
CA PRO A 104 -23.29 -15.94 6.35
C PRO A 104 -21.92 -15.93 5.67
N GLU A 105 -21.44 -17.12 5.34
CA GLU A 105 -20.27 -17.32 4.48
C GLU A 105 -20.44 -16.57 3.14
N GLY A 106 -19.33 -16.11 2.57
CA GLY A 106 -19.32 -15.31 1.35
C GLY A 106 -19.65 -13.83 1.56
N SER A 107 -19.98 -13.42 2.79
CA SER A 107 -20.11 -12.01 3.17
C SER A 107 -18.84 -11.24 2.80
N ARG A 108 -18.99 -10.02 2.29
CA ARG A 108 -17.83 -9.19 1.91
C ARG A 108 -17.24 -8.55 3.15
N VAL A 109 -15.94 -8.72 3.33
CA VAL A 109 -15.21 -8.17 4.48
C VAL A 109 -14.23 -7.11 4.01
N LYS A 110 -14.13 -6.01 4.75
CA LYS A 110 -13.03 -5.05 4.68
C LYS A 110 -12.37 -4.95 6.04
N LEU A 111 -11.07 -5.19 6.07
CA LEU A 111 -10.24 -5.13 7.27
C LEU A 111 -9.39 -3.86 7.21
N HIS A 112 -9.31 -3.18 8.35
CA HIS A 112 -8.52 -1.98 8.54
C HIS A 112 -7.73 -2.10 9.84
N GLY A 113 -6.46 -1.72 9.80
CA GLY A 113 -5.60 -1.88 10.96
C GLY A 113 -4.20 -1.38 10.71
N THR A 114 -3.24 -2.04 11.34
CA THR A 114 -1.81 -1.80 11.16
C THR A 114 -1.08 -3.10 10.87
N ILE A 115 0.03 -3.02 10.16
CA ILE A 115 0.95 -4.13 9.88
C ILE A 115 2.38 -3.67 10.12
N THR A 116 3.19 -4.48 10.79
CA THR A 116 4.64 -4.22 10.89
C THR A 116 5.35 -4.70 9.63
N GLN A 117 6.25 -3.88 9.07
CA GLN A 117 6.96 -4.19 7.84
C GLN A 117 8.40 -3.68 7.86
N LEU A 118 9.27 -4.38 7.14
CA LEU A 118 10.62 -3.89 6.88
C LEU A 118 10.59 -2.82 5.78
N PRO A 119 11.35 -1.72 5.94
CA PRO A 119 11.27 -0.59 5.02
C PRO A 119 11.84 -0.91 3.63
N ASN A 120 12.81 -1.80 3.55
CA ASN A 120 13.54 -2.13 2.31
C ASN A 120 13.52 -3.65 2.04
N LYS A 121 13.43 -4.02 0.75
CA LYS A 121 13.56 -5.40 0.27
C LYS A 121 14.95 -6.01 0.54
N HIS A 122 15.96 -5.16 0.70
CA HIS A 122 17.32 -5.59 1.01
C HIS A 122 17.56 -5.84 2.51
N CYS A 123 16.54 -5.65 3.35
CA CYS A 123 16.65 -6.00 4.76
C CYS A 123 16.56 -7.52 4.94
N PRO A 124 17.38 -8.11 5.82
CA PRO A 124 17.27 -9.52 6.14
C PRO A 124 15.88 -9.80 6.71
N THR A 125 15.19 -10.79 6.15
CA THR A 125 13.85 -11.22 6.56
C THR A 125 13.87 -12.38 7.56
N ALA A 126 15.06 -12.94 7.84
CA ALA A 126 15.21 -14.07 8.76
C ALA A 126 14.66 -13.71 10.15
N GLY A 127 13.65 -14.46 10.60
CA GLY A 127 12.99 -14.25 11.88
C GLY A 127 12.06 -13.03 11.96
N PHE A 128 11.82 -12.32 10.86
CA PHE A 128 10.84 -11.23 10.82
C PHE A 128 9.47 -11.76 10.41
N GLU A 129 8.52 -11.76 11.35
CA GLU A 129 7.12 -12.02 11.06
C GLU A 129 6.30 -10.72 11.13
N PRO A 130 5.55 -10.37 10.06
CA PRO A 130 4.65 -9.23 10.08
C PRO A 130 3.56 -9.40 11.14
N GLU A 131 3.47 -8.48 12.07
CA GLU A 131 2.40 -8.43 13.07
C GLU A 131 1.24 -7.59 12.49
N ILE A 132 0.07 -8.21 12.37
CA ILE A 132 -1.15 -7.54 11.89
C ILE A 132 -2.08 -7.29 13.07
N LYS A 133 -2.40 -6.01 13.32
CA LYS A 133 -3.41 -5.60 14.32
C LYS A 133 -4.62 -5.05 13.61
N VAL A 134 -5.72 -5.80 13.62
CA VAL A 134 -7.00 -5.36 13.06
C VAL A 134 -7.68 -4.44 14.07
N LYS A 135 -8.00 -3.21 13.66
CA LYS A 135 -8.69 -2.21 14.50
C LYS A 135 -10.15 -2.04 14.12
N LYS A 136 -10.47 -2.24 12.84
CA LYS A 136 -11.82 -2.10 12.32
C LYS A 136 -12.12 -3.12 11.24
N VAL A 137 -13.33 -3.66 11.29
CA VAL A 137 -13.88 -4.58 10.30
C VAL A 137 -15.20 -4.01 9.81
N ASP A 138 -15.39 -3.92 8.50
CA ASP A 138 -16.70 -3.66 7.89
C ASP A 138 -17.16 -4.92 7.16
N ILE A 139 -18.31 -5.47 7.57
CA ILE A 139 -18.90 -6.68 6.99
C ILE A 139 -20.18 -6.32 6.26
N LYS A 140 -20.24 -6.67 4.97
CA LYS A 140 -21.39 -6.44 4.10
C LYS A 140 -21.94 -7.78 3.60
N PRO A 141 -23.24 -7.84 3.26
CA PRO A 141 -23.78 -9.03 2.64
C PRO A 141 -23.02 -9.43 1.37
N ALA A 142 -23.03 -10.72 1.10
CA ALA A 142 -22.58 -11.28 -0.17
C ALA A 142 -23.26 -10.55 -1.35
N LYS A 143 -22.59 -10.47 -2.49
CA LYS A 143 -23.27 -10.03 -3.71
C LYS A 143 -24.24 -11.14 -4.12
N LYS A 144 -25.52 -10.78 -4.31
CA LYS A 144 -26.46 -11.67 -5.02
C LYS A 144 -25.86 -11.92 -6.40
N LYS A 145 -25.72 -13.20 -6.76
CA LYS A 145 -25.39 -13.60 -8.13
C LYS A 145 -26.60 -13.40 -9.03
#